data_AF-A0A0G1BBU6-F1
#
_entry.id   AF-A0A0G1BBU6-F1
#
_cell.length_a   1.000
_cell.length_b   1.000
_cell.length_c   1.000
_cell.angle_alpha   90.00
_cell.angle_beta   90.00
_cell.angle_gamma   90.00
#
_symmetry.space_group_name_H-M   'P 1'
#
loop_
_entity.id
_entity.type
_entity.pdbx_description
1 polymer ?
#
loop_
_entity_poly.entity_id
_entity_poly.type
_entity_poly.pdbx_seq_one_letter_code
_entity_poly.pdbx_strand_id
1 'polypeptide(L)'
;MLLTIVVFIFTLLVLVISHELGHFLAAKKFGIKVLEFGFGLPPKIFGKKIGETIFSLNALPIGGFVKLFGEDETDKDVLKNTRSFASKPVFQRIIVVVAGVVMNISLAVILFWVVLFARGFEESIPLLTPHQFAGVNQVNESVILIGGVAPGSPAEEAGIKGGDRVTEINGAKLETSDQFINLAKQRSGEKLTLTLVDPGEKKRQVEVVPRVNPPEGQGPLGVEIGMVSIAHLKYETPTQKIASGVVHSYNLTTYSFDILGKLIATSLATRNLEPVSQSVAGPVGITNLTSSILHTESPLIPYLNFVALLSLNLAIINILPFPALDGGRIFFLLIEAVTRRKVKPEIERWIHTVGMALLIALIVVITLSDIGKLLP
;
A
#
# COMPACT_ATOMS: atom_id res chain seq x y z
N MET A 1 1.76 -11.24 -18.53
CA MET A 1 3.15 -11.04 -18.05
C MET A 1 3.77 -9.74 -18.57
N LEU A 2 4.00 -9.53 -19.88
CA LEU A 2 4.60 -8.28 -20.38
C LEU A 2 3.79 -7.03 -20.00
N LEU A 3 2.48 -7.04 -20.22
CA LEU A 3 1.58 -5.95 -19.84
C LEU A 3 1.67 -5.64 -18.33
N THR A 4 1.68 -6.67 -17.48
CA THR A 4 1.82 -6.52 -16.02
C THR A 4 3.10 -5.78 -15.65
N ILE A 5 4.23 -6.15 -16.26
CA ILE A 5 5.53 -5.51 -16.00
C ILE A 5 5.49 -4.04 -16.47
N VAL A 6 4.93 -3.77 -17.64
CA VAL A 6 4.81 -2.40 -18.16
C VAL A 6 3.94 -1.53 -17.25
N VAL A 7 2.78 -2.03 -16.82
CA VAL A 7 1.87 -1.34 -15.91
C VAL A 7 2.50 -1.11 -14.53
N PHE A 8 3.24 -2.10 -14.02
CA PHE A 8 3.98 -1.97 -12.77
C PHE A 8 5.07 -0.90 -12.84
N ILE A 9 5.90 -0.91 -13.90
CA ILE A 9 6.94 0.12 -14.11
C ILE A 9 6.29 1.50 -14.27
N PHE A 10 5.18 1.59 -15.01
CA PHE A 10 4.44 2.84 -15.16
C PHE A 10 3.88 3.33 -13.82
N THR A 11 3.36 2.43 -12.97
CA THR A 11 2.91 2.77 -11.61
C THR A 11 4.05 3.37 -10.80
N LEU A 12 5.20 2.70 -10.75
CA LEU A 12 6.38 3.19 -10.03
C LEU A 12 6.84 4.54 -10.57
N LEU A 13 6.84 4.71 -11.90
CA LEU A 13 7.19 5.96 -12.56
C LEU A 13 6.31 7.11 -12.10
N VAL A 14 4.98 6.93 -12.10
CA VAL A 14 4.03 7.95 -11.65
C VAL A 14 4.27 8.30 -10.18
N LEU A 15 4.35 7.30 -9.31
CA LEU A 15 4.50 7.51 -7.87
C LEU A 15 5.80 8.22 -7.51
N VAL A 16 6.92 7.79 -8.10
CA VAL A 16 8.23 8.40 -7.89
C VAL A 16 8.26 9.82 -8.45
N ILE A 17 7.80 10.03 -9.69
CA ILE A 17 7.84 11.38 -10.28
C ILE A 17 6.96 12.33 -9.48
N SER A 18 5.77 11.91 -9.04
CA SER A 18 4.91 12.73 -8.19
C SER A 18 5.61 13.14 -6.89
N HIS A 19 6.34 12.22 -6.27
CA HIS A 19 7.14 12.49 -5.07
C HIS A 19 8.27 13.50 -5.36
N GLU A 20 9.13 13.20 -6.32
CA GLU A 20 10.27 14.07 -6.69
C GLU A 20 9.81 15.46 -7.13
N LEU A 21 8.66 15.55 -7.79
CA LEU A 21 8.05 16.82 -8.19
C LEU A 21 7.75 17.70 -6.99
N GLY A 22 7.38 17.13 -5.83
CA GLY A 22 7.18 17.86 -4.59
C GLY A 22 8.44 18.60 -4.14
N HIS A 23 9.56 17.88 -4.02
CA HIS A 23 10.85 18.48 -3.69
C HIS A 23 11.27 19.53 -4.71
N PHE A 24 11.12 19.23 -5.99
CA PHE A 24 11.48 20.12 -7.09
C PHE A 24 10.73 21.45 -7.00
N LEU A 25 9.40 21.41 -6.89
CA LEU A 25 8.55 22.59 -6.84
C LEU A 25 8.83 23.43 -5.58
N ALA A 26 8.98 22.78 -4.42
CA ALA A 26 9.30 23.48 -3.18
C ALA A 26 10.70 24.12 -3.23
N ALA A 27 11.70 23.42 -3.77
CA ALA A 27 13.06 23.94 -3.91
C ALA A 27 13.09 25.18 -4.82
N LYS A 28 12.41 25.12 -5.97
CA LYS A 28 12.29 26.26 -6.89
C LYS A 28 11.57 27.44 -6.24
N LYS A 29 10.52 27.21 -5.46
CA LYS A 29 9.79 28.25 -4.72
C LYS A 29 10.69 29.01 -3.73
N PHE A 30 11.65 28.34 -3.09
CA PHE A 30 12.62 28.98 -2.18
C PHE A 30 13.90 29.46 -2.88
N GLY A 31 13.95 29.43 -4.21
CA GLY A 31 15.10 29.86 -4.99
C GLY A 31 16.34 28.95 -4.85
N ILE A 32 16.15 27.71 -4.38
CA ILE A 32 17.22 26.71 -4.33
C ILE A 32 17.50 26.24 -5.75
N LYS A 33 18.78 26.19 -6.12
CA LYS A 33 19.18 25.68 -7.43
C LYS A 33 19.03 24.16 -7.45
N VAL A 34 18.29 23.65 -8.43
CA VAL A 34 18.18 22.20 -8.68
C VAL A 34 19.11 21.84 -9.83
N LEU A 35 20.11 20.99 -9.55
CA LEU A 35 21.11 20.58 -10.53
C LEU A 35 20.54 19.54 -11.49
N GLU A 36 19.83 18.56 -10.95
CA GLU A 36 19.30 17.43 -11.71
C GLU A 36 17.96 16.95 -11.13
N PHE A 37 17.02 16.64 -12.01
CA PHE A 37 15.79 15.94 -11.72
C PHE A 37 15.85 14.64 -12.51
N GLY A 38 16.08 13.53 -11.82
CA GLY A 38 16.34 12.23 -12.44
C GLY A 38 15.28 11.20 -12.09
N PHE A 39 14.90 10.39 -13.08
CA PHE A 39 14.19 9.13 -12.84
C PHE A 39 15.17 7.96 -12.95
N GLY A 40 15.05 7.00 -12.03
CA GLY A 40 15.89 5.83 -11.95
C GLY A 40 17.28 6.07 -11.36
N LEU A 41 17.99 4.98 -11.09
CA LEU A 41 19.37 5.01 -10.59
C LEU A 41 20.40 5.00 -11.75
N PRO A 42 21.57 5.64 -11.58
CA PRO A 42 22.65 5.68 -12.56
C PRO A 42 23.07 4.28 -13.08
N PRO A 43 23.67 4.18 -14.28
CA PRO A 43 24.13 5.28 -15.13
C PRO A 43 23.03 5.99 -15.92
N LYS A 44 23.30 7.23 -16.32
CA LYS A 44 22.40 8.07 -17.13
C LYS A 44 22.32 7.55 -18.56
N ILE A 45 21.11 7.26 -19.04
CA ILE A 45 20.87 6.88 -20.44
C ILE A 45 20.63 8.13 -21.28
N PHE A 46 19.74 9.00 -20.81
CA PHE A 46 19.35 10.21 -21.52
C PHE A 46 19.24 11.38 -20.56
N GLY A 47 19.56 12.59 -21.02
CA GLY A 47 19.38 13.79 -20.22
C GLY A 47 19.25 15.03 -21.08
N LYS A 48 18.27 15.88 -20.76
CA LYS A 48 18.05 17.16 -21.42
C LYS A 48 18.11 18.29 -20.40
N LYS A 49 18.96 19.28 -20.66
CA LYS A 49 19.00 20.51 -19.85
C LYS A 49 17.83 21.41 -20.25
N ILE A 50 16.95 21.70 -19.30
CA ILE A 50 15.83 22.64 -19.48
C ILE A 50 16.03 23.77 -18.46
N GLY A 51 16.37 24.96 -18.97
CA GLY A 51 16.83 26.08 -18.15
C GLY A 51 18.15 25.75 -17.44
N GLU A 52 18.12 25.72 -16.11
CA GLU A 52 19.30 25.40 -15.28
C GLU A 52 19.30 23.95 -14.75
N THR A 53 18.21 23.21 -14.91
CA THR A 53 18.06 21.85 -14.36
C THR A 53 18.25 20.82 -15.47
N ILE A 54 19.01 19.76 -15.18
CA ILE A 54 19.12 18.60 -16.06
C ILE A 54 17.97 17.65 -15.73
N PHE A 55 17.13 17.33 -16.71
CA PHE A 55 16.14 16.28 -16.58
C PHE A 55 16.74 14.99 -17.14
N SER A 56 16.88 13.95 -16.33
CA SER A 56 17.56 12.70 -16.72
C SER A 56 16.69 11.46 -16.58
N LEU A 57 16.94 10.52 -17.47
CA LEU A 57 16.43 9.16 -17.43
C LEU A 57 17.63 8.23 -17.28
N ASN A 58 17.66 7.47 -16.18
CA ASN A 58 18.76 6.57 -15.84
C ASN A 58 18.38 5.10 -16.09
N ALA A 59 19.37 4.22 -16.10
CA ALA A 59 19.23 2.85 -16.60
C ALA A 59 18.37 1.94 -15.73
N LEU A 60 18.44 2.10 -14.40
CA LEU A 60 17.66 1.28 -13.49
C LEU A 60 16.34 2.00 -13.19
N PRO A 61 15.18 1.45 -13.58
CA PRO A 61 13.86 2.11 -13.43
C PRO A 61 13.33 2.01 -11.99
N ILE A 62 14.18 2.26 -11.01
CA ILE A 62 13.90 2.15 -9.58
C ILE A 62 14.24 3.48 -8.94
N GLY A 63 13.27 4.09 -8.25
CA GLY A 63 13.45 5.37 -7.57
C GLY A 63 13.61 6.56 -8.51
N GLY A 64 13.85 7.71 -7.91
CA GLY A 64 14.08 8.99 -8.54
C GLY A 64 14.91 9.85 -7.61
N PHE A 65 15.34 11.02 -8.08
CA PHE A 65 16.04 11.97 -7.23
C PHE A 65 15.92 13.41 -7.75
N VAL A 66 15.83 14.35 -6.81
CA VAL A 66 16.08 15.77 -7.06
C VAL A 66 17.40 16.16 -6.43
N LYS A 67 18.44 16.35 -7.26
CA LYS A 67 19.76 16.77 -6.79
C LYS A 67 19.76 18.27 -6.50
N LEU A 68 19.63 18.64 -5.23
CA LEU A 68 19.67 20.04 -4.78
C LEU A 68 21.10 20.55 -4.66
N PHE A 69 21.31 21.81 -5.04
CA PHE A 69 22.62 22.45 -4.90
C PHE A 69 22.96 22.63 -3.40
N GLY A 70 24.06 22.03 -2.96
CA GLY A 70 24.55 22.17 -1.58
C GLY A 70 23.84 21.31 -0.53
N GLU A 71 23.16 20.24 -0.92
CA GLU A 71 22.51 19.29 0.00
C GLU A 71 23.49 18.31 0.66
N ASP A 72 24.47 17.80 -0.09
CA ASP A 72 25.47 16.81 0.39
C ASP A 72 26.92 17.29 0.17
N GLU A 73 27.12 18.60 0.20
CA GLU A 73 28.40 19.21 -0.17
C GLU A 73 29.22 19.67 1.05
N THR A 74 30.53 19.51 0.96
CA THR A 74 31.48 19.92 2.02
C THR A 74 32.20 21.23 1.70
N ASP A 75 32.11 21.69 0.46
CA ASP A 75 32.71 22.94 0.01
C ASP A 75 32.03 24.15 0.68
N LYS A 76 32.82 24.93 1.42
CA LYS A 76 32.35 26.11 2.17
C LYS A 76 31.74 27.17 1.26
N ASP A 77 32.20 27.31 0.02
CA ASP A 77 31.69 28.33 -0.90
C ASP A 77 30.33 27.91 -1.48
N VAL A 78 30.14 26.62 -1.72
CA VAL A 78 28.83 26.04 -2.08
C VAL A 78 27.85 26.17 -0.91
N LEU A 79 28.29 25.93 0.32
CA LEU A 79 27.45 26.01 1.52
C LEU A 79 27.04 27.44 1.88
N LYS A 80 27.83 28.45 1.51
CA LYS A 80 27.52 29.88 1.75
C LYS A 80 26.66 30.52 0.67
N ASN A 81 26.54 29.90 -0.50
CA ASN A 81 25.79 30.44 -1.61
C ASN A 81 24.30 30.57 -1.25
N THR A 82 23.67 31.71 -1.53
CA THR A 82 22.24 31.98 -1.19
C THR A 82 21.24 31.05 -1.87
N ARG A 83 21.65 30.38 -2.97
CA ARG A 83 20.87 29.38 -3.71
C ARG A 83 21.13 27.94 -3.25
N SER A 84 21.97 27.77 -2.23
CA SER A 84 22.30 26.48 -1.63
C SER A 84 21.18 26.02 -0.71
N PHE A 85 20.86 24.73 -0.72
CA PHE A 85 19.94 24.12 0.23
C PHE A 85 20.43 24.33 1.66
N ALA A 86 21.70 24.02 1.94
CA ALA A 86 22.29 24.14 3.27
C ALA A 86 22.35 25.58 3.83
N SER A 87 22.29 26.60 2.97
CA SER A 87 22.26 28.00 3.42
C SER A 87 20.85 28.45 3.83
N LYS A 88 19.80 27.71 3.48
CA LYS A 88 18.42 28.09 3.78
C LYS A 88 18.09 27.88 5.27
N PRO A 89 17.19 28.70 5.84
CA PRO A 89 16.61 28.45 7.16
C PRO A 89 16.07 27.03 7.28
N VAL A 90 16.19 26.46 8.49
CA VAL A 90 15.79 25.07 8.76
C VAL A 90 14.35 24.79 8.32
N PHE A 91 13.42 25.72 8.59
CA PHE A 91 12.02 25.54 8.20
C PHE A 91 11.82 25.44 6.68
N GLN A 92 12.60 26.18 5.87
CA GLN A 92 12.52 26.09 4.40
C GLN A 92 13.03 24.74 3.92
N ARG A 93 14.12 24.24 4.50
CA ARG A 93 14.64 22.90 4.21
C ARG A 93 13.64 21.81 4.59
N ILE A 94 13.02 21.92 5.77
CA ILE A 94 11.97 20.99 6.20
C ILE A 94 10.80 21.00 5.21
N ILE A 95 10.32 22.17 4.76
CA ILE A 95 9.23 22.25 3.77
C ILE A 95 9.65 21.56 2.45
N VAL A 96 10.88 21.74 1.99
CA VAL A 96 11.37 21.10 0.76
C VAL A 96 11.37 19.57 0.90
N VAL A 97 11.87 19.05 2.03
CA VAL A 97 11.89 17.60 2.28
C VAL A 97 10.47 17.05 2.47
N VAL A 98 9.60 17.73 3.20
CA VAL A 98 8.20 17.30 3.41
C VAL A 98 7.38 17.38 2.12
N ALA A 99 7.74 18.23 1.16
CA ALA A 99 6.97 18.44 -0.06
C ALA A 99 6.81 17.17 -0.90
N GLY A 100 7.81 16.28 -0.94
CA GLY A 100 7.69 15.00 -1.65
C GLY A 100 6.62 14.10 -1.03
N VAL A 101 6.64 13.95 0.29
CA VAL A 101 5.62 13.21 1.05
C VAL A 101 4.22 13.81 0.82
N VAL A 102 4.10 15.13 0.89
CA VAL A 102 2.83 15.85 0.68
C VAL A 102 2.28 15.62 -0.72
N MET A 103 3.12 15.56 -1.75
CA MET A 103 2.67 15.27 -3.11
C MET A 103 2.11 13.85 -3.26
N ASN A 104 2.73 12.86 -2.63
CA ASN A 104 2.20 11.49 -2.64
C ASN A 104 0.89 11.36 -1.85
N ILE A 105 0.76 12.06 -0.72
CA ILE A 105 -0.53 12.14 0.00
C ILE A 105 -1.57 12.81 -0.89
N SER A 106 -1.23 13.90 -1.57
CA SER A 106 -2.14 14.62 -2.46
C SER A 106 -2.61 13.74 -3.62
N LEU A 107 -1.69 12.99 -4.24
CA LEU A 107 -2.01 12.02 -5.28
C LEU A 107 -2.96 10.94 -4.75
N ALA A 108 -2.67 10.37 -3.57
CA ALA A 108 -3.53 9.37 -2.93
C ALA A 108 -4.94 9.92 -2.67
N VAL A 109 -5.05 11.13 -2.09
CA VAL A 109 -6.33 11.80 -1.82
C VAL A 109 -7.16 11.97 -3.09
N ILE A 110 -6.54 12.43 -4.18
CA ILE A 110 -7.22 12.62 -5.46
C ILE A 110 -7.70 11.28 -6.02
N LEU A 111 -6.82 10.26 -6.03
CA LEU A 111 -7.16 8.95 -6.57
C LEU A 111 -8.24 8.23 -5.75
N PHE A 112 -8.16 8.27 -4.42
CA PHE A 112 -9.20 7.73 -3.55
C PHE A 112 -10.54 8.44 -3.75
N TRP A 113 -10.54 9.77 -3.90
CA TRP A 113 -11.77 10.50 -4.21
C TRP A 113 -12.40 10.03 -5.53
N VAL A 114 -11.58 9.86 -6.58
CA VAL A 114 -12.05 9.35 -7.90
C VAL A 114 -12.60 7.93 -7.78
N VAL A 115 -11.92 7.05 -7.05
CA VAL A 115 -12.35 5.66 -6.80
C VAL A 115 -13.66 5.63 -6.04
N LEU A 116 -13.77 6.39 -4.95
CA LEU A 116 -14.99 6.48 -4.15
C LEU A 116 -16.14 7.06 -4.97
N PHE A 117 -15.91 8.12 -5.75
CA PHE A 117 -16.91 8.66 -6.66
C PHE A 117 -17.42 7.59 -7.64
N ALA A 118 -16.52 6.82 -8.26
CA ALA A 118 -16.88 5.75 -9.18
C ALA A 118 -17.65 4.59 -8.49
N ARG A 119 -17.43 4.40 -7.19
CA ARG A 119 -18.14 3.41 -6.35
C ARG A 119 -19.41 3.96 -5.68
N GLY A 120 -19.87 5.16 -6.07
CA GLY A 120 -21.07 5.76 -5.48
C GLY A 120 -20.87 6.25 -4.04
N PHE A 121 -19.62 6.52 -3.65
CA PHE A 121 -19.19 6.89 -2.30
C PHE A 121 -19.43 5.81 -1.25
N GLU A 122 -19.31 4.55 -1.66
CA GLU A 122 -19.33 3.38 -0.79
C GLU A 122 -18.02 2.59 -0.93
N GLU A 123 -17.51 2.05 0.18
CA GLU A 123 -16.32 1.19 0.20
C GLU A 123 -16.51 0.05 1.20
N SER A 124 -16.04 -1.14 0.86
CA SER A 124 -16.05 -2.30 1.77
C SER A 124 -14.60 -2.66 2.10
N ILE A 125 -14.23 -2.57 3.38
CA ILE A 125 -12.86 -2.87 3.83
C ILE A 125 -12.89 -4.11 4.73
N PRO A 126 -12.18 -5.21 4.39
CA PRO A 126 -11.99 -6.32 5.31
C PRO A 126 -11.14 -5.88 6.51
N LEU A 127 -11.67 -6.09 7.70
CA LEU A 127 -11.04 -5.77 8.97
C LEU A 127 -10.21 -6.97 9.45
N LEU A 128 -8.89 -6.80 9.46
CA LEU A 128 -7.95 -7.72 10.12
C LEU A 128 -8.02 -7.54 11.64
N THR A 129 -8.39 -6.35 12.09
CA THR A 129 -8.53 -6.02 13.50
C THR A 129 -9.69 -5.04 13.67
N PRO A 130 -10.42 -5.06 14.81
CA PRO A 130 -11.51 -4.12 15.05
C PRO A 130 -11.00 -2.68 14.93
N HIS A 131 -11.65 -1.89 14.06
CA HIS A 131 -11.30 -0.50 13.81
C HIS A 131 -12.55 0.33 13.54
N GLN A 132 -12.60 1.53 14.10
CA GLN A 132 -13.66 2.50 13.88
C GLN A 132 -13.13 3.64 13.02
N PHE A 133 -13.65 3.77 11.81
CA PHE A 133 -13.26 4.81 10.86
C PHE A 133 -13.92 6.14 11.23
N ALA A 134 -13.13 7.22 11.16
CA ALA A 134 -13.58 8.56 11.51
C ALA A 134 -14.25 9.27 10.31
N GLY A 135 -15.25 10.11 10.59
CA GLY A 135 -15.85 10.98 9.58
C GLY A 135 -16.65 10.27 8.47
N VAL A 136 -17.00 8.99 8.67
CA VAL A 136 -17.72 8.15 7.70
C VAL A 136 -18.72 7.25 8.44
N ASN A 137 -19.83 6.91 7.78
CA ASN A 137 -20.79 5.97 8.35
C ASN A 137 -20.28 4.55 8.14
N GLN A 138 -20.11 3.79 9.22
CA GLN A 138 -19.57 2.44 9.18
C GLN A 138 -20.61 1.45 9.70
N VAL A 139 -20.85 0.40 8.93
CA VAL A 139 -21.62 -0.78 9.35
C VAL A 139 -20.72 -2.00 9.19
N ASN A 140 -20.52 -2.74 10.28
CA ASN A 140 -19.72 -3.96 10.24
C ASN A 140 -20.62 -5.15 9.95
N GLU A 141 -20.25 -5.96 8.96
CA GLU A 141 -20.88 -7.24 8.65
C GLU A 141 -19.85 -8.36 8.85
N SER A 142 -20.22 -9.40 9.59
CA SER A 142 -19.41 -10.59 9.72
C SER A 142 -19.76 -11.54 8.59
N VAL A 143 -18.78 -11.94 7.79
CA VAL A 143 -18.97 -12.88 6.68
C VAL A 143 -18.02 -14.06 6.80
N ILE A 144 -18.35 -15.13 6.10
CA ILE A 144 -17.50 -16.30 5.98
C ILE A 144 -16.65 -16.15 4.74
N LEU A 145 -15.34 -15.97 4.91
CA LEU A 145 -14.38 -15.94 3.83
C LEU A 145 -13.95 -17.37 3.50
N ILE A 146 -14.01 -17.74 2.22
CA ILE A 146 -13.42 -18.97 1.72
C ILE A 146 -11.92 -18.76 1.55
N GLY A 147 -11.10 -19.42 2.36
CA GLY A 147 -9.64 -19.37 2.26
C GLY A 147 -9.12 -20.20 1.08
N GLY A 148 -9.68 -21.40 0.91
CA GLY A 148 -9.26 -22.37 -0.10
C GLY A 148 -10.37 -23.36 -0.45
N VAL A 149 -10.22 -24.01 -1.60
CA VAL A 149 -11.18 -25.00 -2.12
C VAL A 149 -10.41 -26.25 -2.50
N ALA A 150 -10.86 -27.40 -1.99
CA ALA A 150 -10.22 -28.68 -2.26
C ALA A 150 -10.52 -29.17 -3.69
N PRO A 151 -9.54 -29.74 -4.41
CA PRO A 151 -9.77 -30.31 -5.74
C PRO A 151 -10.80 -31.44 -5.73
N GLY A 152 -11.66 -31.50 -6.73
CA GLY A 152 -12.76 -32.46 -6.87
C GLY A 152 -13.83 -32.33 -5.78
N SER A 153 -13.91 -31.19 -5.10
CA SER A 153 -14.92 -30.94 -4.08
C SER A 153 -16.21 -30.37 -4.69
N PRO A 154 -17.37 -30.51 -3.99
CA PRO A 154 -18.60 -29.87 -4.44
C PRO A 154 -18.46 -28.35 -4.61
N ALA A 155 -17.63 -27.70 -3.80
CA ALA A 155 -17.37 -26.28 -3.91
C ALA A 155 -16.60 -25.94 -5.20
N GLU A 156 -15.62 -26.74 -5.60
CA GLU A 156 -14.90 -26.53 -6.86
C GLU A 156 -15.83 -26.72 -8.07
N GLU A 157 -16.64 -27.78 -8.06
CA GLU A 157 -17.64 -28.05 -9.12
C GLU A 157 -18.68 -26.93 -9.24
N ALA A 158 -19.06 -26.32 -8.12
CA ALA A 158 -19.96 -25.16 -8.08
C ALA A 158 -19.26 -23.83 -8.46
N GLY A 159 -17.96 -23.85 -8.78
CA GLY A 159 -17.20 -22.66 -9.16
C GLY A 159 -16.93 -21.70 -8.00
N ILE A 160 -16.93 -22.19 -6.77
CA ILE A 160 -16.48 -21.44 -5.59
C ILE A 160 -14.96 -21.34 -5.63
N LYS A 161 -14.42 -20.19 -5.28
CA LYS A 161 -12.98 -19.90 -5.32
C LYS A 161 -12.53 -19.32 -3.99
N GLY A 162 -11.24 -19.49 -3.68
CA GLY A 162 -10.60 -18.76 -2.59
C GLY A 162 -10.79 -17.25 -2.77
N GLY A 163 -11.12 -16.55 -1.68
CA GLY A 163 -11.47 -15.14 -1.66
C GLY A 163 -12.97 -14.85 -1.78
N ASP A 164 -13.81 -15.83 -2.12
CA ASP A 164 -15.27 -15.66 -2.08
C ASP A 164 -15.76 -15.47 -0.64
N ARG A 165 -16.80 -14.64 -0.48
CA ARG A 165 -17.42 -14.38 0.82
C ARG A 165 -18.85 -14.89 0.80
N VAL A 166 -19.17 -15.84 1.68
CA VAL A 166 -20.52 -16.36 1.85
C VAL A 166 -21.29 -15.40 2.75
N THR A 167 -22.36 -14.81 2.22
CA THR A 167 -23.24 -13.90 2.97
C THR A 167 -24.53 -14.57 3.43
N GLU A 168 -25.03 -15.53 2.64
CA GLU A 168 -26.29 -16.21 2.92
C GLU A 168 -26.26 -17.68 2.48
N ILE A 169 -27.06 -18.50 3.14
CA ILE A 169 -27.35 -19.89 2.78
C ILE A 169 -28.85 -20.10 2.76
N ASN A 170 -29.40 -20.56 1.63
CA ASN A 170 -30.83 -20.70 1.39
C ASN A 170 -31.64 -19.42 1.73
N GLY A 171 -31.04 -18.24 1.50
CA GLY A 171 -31.64 -16.94 1.82
C GLY A 171 -31.59 -16.52 3.30
N ALA A 172 -30.99 -17.32 4.18
CA ALA A 172 -30.74 -16.95 5.58
C ALA A 172 -29.32 -16.40 5.74
N LYS A 173 -29.19 -15.27 6.45
CA LYS A 173 -27.88 -14.71 6.82
C LYS A 173 -27.17 -15.62 7.82
N LEU A 174 -25.85 -15.69 7.68
CA LEU A 174 -24.97 -16.44 8.58
C LEU A 174 -24.24 -15.48 9.51
N GLU A 175 -24.26 -15.77 10.81
CA GLU A 175 -23.58 -14.95 11.81
C GLU A 175 -22.25 -15.58 12.26
N THR A 176 -22.11 -16.90 12.11
CA THR A 176 -20.93 -17.65 12.59
C THR A 176 -20.51 -18.76 11.63
N SER A 177 -19.22 -19.10 11.67
CA SER A 177 -18.67 -20.25 10.94
C SER A 177 -19.30 -21.57 11.38
N ASP A 178 -19.64 -21.71 12.67
CA ASP A 178 -20.26 -22.93 13.21
C ASP A 178 -21.65 -23.16 12.63
N GLN A 179 -22.45 -22.10 12.47
CA GLN A 179 -23.75 -22.20 11.80
C GLN A 179 -23.60 -22.72 10.37
N PHE A 180 -22.63 -22.21 9.63
CA PHE A 180 -22.36 -22.67 8.25
C PHE A 180 -21.90 -24.12 8.21
N ILE A 181 -20.94 -24.50 9.05
CA ILE A 181 -20.44 -25.87 9.12
C ILE A 181 -21.57 -26.83 9.51
N ASN A 182 -22.36 -26.48 10.52
CA ASN A 182 -23.46 -27.33 11.00
C ASN A 182 -24.56 -27.46 9.96
N LEU A 183 -24.93 -26.38 9.28
CA LEU A 183 -25.96 -26.42 8.25
C LEU A 183 -25.51 -27.22 7.03
N ALA A 184 -24.25 -27.07 6.60
CA ALA A 184 -23.67 -27.89 5.55
C ALA A 184 -23.62 -29.39 5.91
N LYS A 185 -23.33 -29.73 7.16
CA LYS A 185 -23.34 -31.12 7.65
C LYS A 185 -24.76 -31.69 7.73
N GLN A 186 -25.70 -30.95 8.30
CA GLN A 186 -27.09 -31.38 8.49
C GLN A 186 -27.81 -31.59 7.15
N ARG A 187 -27.44 -30.83 6.13
CA ARG A 187 -28.02 -30.86 4.78
C ARG A 187 -27.15 -31.64 3.78
N SER A 188 -26.37 -32.61 4.27
CA SER A 188 -25.54 -33.42 3.39
C SER A 188 -26.41 -34.24 2.42
N GLY A 189 -26.03 -34.24 1.14
CA GLY A 189 -26.82 -34.85 0.07
C GLY A 189 -28.00 -33.98 -0.42
N GLU A 190 -28.30 -32.87 0.24
CA GLU A 190 -29.33 -31.92 -0.18
C GLU A 190 -28.72 -30.71 -0.91
N LYS A 191 -29.48 -30.12 -1.83
CA LYS A 191 -29.06 -28.93 -2.56
C LYS A 191 -29.12 -27.70 -1.65
N LEU A 192 -28.01 -26.99 -1.55
CA LEU A 192 -27.89 -25.71 -0.84
C LEU A 192 -27.64 -24.60 -1.85
N THR A 193 -28.30 -23.46 -1.66
CA THR A 193 -28.06 -22.23 -2.42
C THR A 193 -27.22 -21.30 -1.57
N LEU A 194 -26.02 -20.96 -2.04
CA LEU A 194 -25.13 -20.00 -1.39
C LEU A 194 -25.18 -18.66 -2.12
N THR A 195 -25.36 -17.57 -1.39
CA THR A 195 -25.11 -16.22 -1.91
C THR A 195 -23.65 -15.86 -1.63
N LEU A 196 -22.87 -15.67 -2.68
CA LEU A 196 -21.46 -15.35 -2.64
C LEU A 196 -21.22 -13.92 -3.14
N VAL A 197 -20.25 -13.26 -2.54
CA VAL A 197 -19.67 -12.02 -3.06
C VAL A 197 -18.18 -12.23 -3.31
N ASP A 198 -17.77 -12.06 -4.56
CA ASP A 198 -16.36 -12.20 -4.93
C ASP A 198 -15.52 -10.98 -4.47
N PRO A 199 -14.18 -11.04 -4.58
CA PRO A 199 -13.31 -9.90 -4.25
C PRO A 199 -13.54 -8.64 -5.09
N GLY A 200 -14.24 -8.76 -6.23
CA GLY A 200 -14.66 -7.64 -7.09
C GLY A 200 -16.01 -7.04 -6.69
N GLU A 201 -16.57 -7.43 -5.53
CA GLU A 201 -17.88 -7.01 -5.03
C GLU A 201 -19.07 -7.49 -5.90
N LYS A 202 -18.86 -8.47 -6.80
CA LYS A 202 -19.93 -9.03 -7.61
C LYS A 202 -20.65 -10.12 -6.83
N LYS A 203 -21.98 -9.95 -6.70
CA LYS A 203 -22.85 -10.93 -6.06
C LYS A 203 -23.25 -12.02 -7.05
N ARG A 204 -23.19 -13.28 -6.64
CA ARG A 204 -23.72 -14.43 -7.40
C ARG A 204 -24.32 -15.46 -6.46
N GLN A 205 -25.30 -16.21 -6.96
CA GLN A 205 -25.80 -17.39 -6.28
C GLN A 205 -25.23 -18.63 -6.92
N VAL A 206 -24.79 -19.57 -6.10
CA VAL A 206 -24.33 -20.88 -6.54
C VAL A 206 -25.10 -21.95 -5.82
N GLU A 207 -25.36 -23.04 -6.50
CA GLU A 207 -25.98 -24.20 -5.91
C GLU A 207 -24.95 -25.29 -5.71
N VAL A 208 -24.93 -25.89 -4.52
CA VAL A 208 -23.92 -26.89 -4.15
C VAL A 208 -24.57 -28.01 -3.35
N VAL A 209 -24.08 -29.24 -3.51
CA VAL A 209 -24.57 -30.41 -2.78
C VAL A 209 -23.46 -30.90 -1.84
N PRO A 210 -23.59 -30.74 -0.51
CA PRO A 210 -22.56 -31.20 0.42
C PRO A 210 -22.45 -32.73 0.44
N ARG A 211 -21.23 -33.25 0.58
CA ARG A 211 -20.99 -34.70 0.67
C ARG A 211 -21.46 -35.26 2.00
N VAL A 212 -22.12 -36.42 1.95
CA VAL A 212 -22.52 -37.20 3.13
C VAL A 212 -21.29 -37.76 3.87
N ASN A 213 -20.31 -38.27 3.13
CA ASN A 213 -19.06 -38.81 3.66
C ASN A 213 -17.87 -38.05 3.03
N PRO A 214 -17.48 -36.89 3.59
CA PRO A 214 -16.33 -36.17 3.07
C PRO A 214 -15.02 -36.93 3.38
N PRO A 215 -13.99 -36.79 2.53
CA PRO A 215 -12.64 -37.29 2.82
C PRO A 215 -12.10 -36.73 4.14
N GLU A 216 -11.18 -37.47 4.76
CA GLU A 216 -10.53 -37.04 5.99
C GLU A 216 -9.83 -35.67 5.81
N GLY A 217 -9.99 -34.79 6.78
CA GLY A 217 -9.49 -33.41 6.70
C GLY A 217 -10.32 -32.45 5.83
N GLN A 218 -11.38 -32.92 5.15
CA GLN A 218 -12.27 -32.06 4.37
C GLN A 218 -13.65 -31.92 5.03
N GLY A 219 -14.23 -30.72 4.93
CA GLY A 219 -15.64 -30.51 5.24
C GLY A 219 -16.56 -31.09 4.14
N PRO A 220 -17.89 -31.14 4.39
CA PRO A 220 -18.89 -31.62 3.41
C PRO A 220 -18.78 -30.93 2.04
N LEU A 221 -18.48 -29.63 2.04
CA LEU A 221 -18.29 -28.81 0.84
C LEU A 221 -16.85 -28.80 0.31
N GLY A 222 -15.87 -29.22 1.13
CA GLY A 222 -14.45 -29.16 0.77
C GLY A 222 -13.86 -27.74 0.70
N VAL A 223 -14.31 -26.85 1.60
CA VAL A 223 -13.79 -25.48 1.71
C VAL A 223 -13.05 -25.25 3.02
N GLU A 224 -11.98 -24.48 2.96
CA GLU A 224 -11.37 -23.84 4.13
C GLU A 224 -12.07 -22.50 4.38
N ILE A 225 -12.46 -22.23 5.62
CA ILE A 225 -13.23 -21.02 5.95
C ILE A 225 -12.61 -20.25 7.10
N GLY A 226 -12.77 -18.94 7.08
CA GLY A 226 -12.47 -18.04 8.18
C GLY A 226 -13.58 -17.02 8.38
N MET A 227 -13.77 -16.56 9.61
CA MET A 227 -14.65 -15.42 9.89
C MET A 227 -13.87 -14.12 9.67
N VAL A 228 -14.40 -13.24 8.84
CA VAL A 228 -13.84 -11.91 8.61
C VAL A 228 -14.93 -10.87 8.81
N SER A 229 -14.59 -9.80 9.53
CA SER A 229 -15.47 -8.63 9.64
C SER A 229 -15.19 -7.68 8.47
N ILE A 230 -16.22 -7.19 7.80
CA ILE A 230 -16.13 -6.19 6.75
C ILE A 230 -16.73 -4.90 7.28
N ALA A 231 -15.97 -3.82 7.21
CA ALA A 231 -16.48 -2.48 7.40
C ALA A 231 -17.05 -1.94 6.08
N HIS A 232 -18.37 -1.80 6.00
CA HIS A 232 -19.03 -1.07 4.93
C HIS A 232 -19.06 0.41 5.28
N LEU A 233 -18.34 1.21 4.51
CA LEU A 233 -18.19 2.65 4.66
C LEU A 233 -19.09 3.36 3.67
N LYS A 234 -19.89 4.32 4.15
CA LYS A 234 -20.75 5.16 3.32
C LYS A 234 -20.51 6.64 3.62
N TYR A 235 -20.20 7.42 2.59
CA TYR A 235 -20.11 8.88 2.67
C TYR A 235 -21.42 9.48 2.15
N GLU A 236 -22.36 9.76 3.06
CA GLU A 236 -23.73 10.11 2.70
C GLU A 236 -23.88 11.61 2.40
N THR A 237 -23.32 12.46 3.27
CA THR A 237 -23.51 13.91 3.20
C THR A 237 -22.65 14.55 2.11
N PRO A 238 -23.07 15.70 1.52
CA PRO A 238 -22.26 16.40 0.52
C PRO A 238 -20.85 16.78 1.02
N THR A 239 -20.73 17.17 2.29
CA THR A 239 -19.45 17.49 2.91
C THR A 239 -18.56 16.26 3.05
N GLN A 240 -19.12 15.11 3.48
CA GLN A 240 -18.40 13.84 3.51
C GLN A 240 -17.93 13.42 2.12
N LYS A 241 -18.76 13.58 1.08
CA LYS A 241 -18.41 13.22 -0.31
C LYS A 241 -17.27 14.08 -0.84
N ILE A 242 -17.29 15.39 -0.61
CA ILE A 242 -16.21 16.30 -1.02
C ILE A 242 -14.91 15.99 -0.26
N ALA A 243 -15.00 15.78 1.06
CA ALA A 243 -13.84 15.48 1.89
C ALA A 243 -13.40 14.01 1.85
N SER A 244 -14.11 13.14 1.10
CA SER A 244 -13.98 11.69 1.18
C SER A 244 -12.56 11.21 0.90
N GLY A 245 -11.87 11.76 -0.10
CA GLY A 245 -10.47 11.41 -0.39
C GLY A 245 -9.52 11.69 0.79
N VAL A 246 -9.70 12.82 1.48
CA VAL A 246 -8.89 13.20 2.65
C VAL A 246 -9.22 12.30 3.85
N VAL A 247 -10.52 12.16 4.16
CA VAL A 247 -11.01 11.34 5.26
C VAL A 247 -10.60 9.88 5.08
N HIS A 248 -10.74 9.35 3.86
CA HIS A 248 -10.35 7.99 3.52
C HIS A 248 -8.83 7.78 3.64
N SER A 249 -8.02 8.71 3.13
CA SER A 249 -6.56 8.64 3.28
C SER A 249 -6.13 8.65 4.75
N TYR A 250 -6.74 9.50 5.57
CA TYR A 250 -6.51 9.55 7.02
C TYR A 250 -6.87 8.21 7.68
N ASN A 251 -8.06 7.71 7.40
CA ASN A 251 -8.59 6.45 7.93
C ASN A 251 -7.71 5.24 7.56
N LEU A 252 -7.28 5.13 6.30
CA LEU A 252 -6.37 4.07 5.88
C LEU A 252 -4.99 4.21 6.53
N THR A 253 -4.53 5.45 6.74
CA THR A 253 -3.27 5.70 7.46
C THR A 253 -3.36 5.21 8.91
N THR A 254 -4.39 5.62 9.65
CA THR A 254 -4.58 5.21 11.06
C THR A 254 -4.77 3.72 11.19
N TYR A 255 -5.52 3.11 10.26
CA TYR A 255 -5.73 1.67 10.23
C TYR A 255 -4.44 0.91 9.90
N SER A 256 -3.62 1.41 8.98
CA SER A 256 -2.32 0.82 8.66
C SER A 256 -1.38 0.82 9.88
N PHE A 257 -1.35 1.90 10.65
CA PHE A 257 -0.58 1.96 11.90
C PHE A 257 -1.10 1.00 12.97
N ASP A 258 -2.42 0.86 13.11
CA ASP A 258 -3.04 -0.08 14.06
C ASP A 258 -2.71 -1.54 13.71
N ILE A 259 -2.84 -1.91 12.43
CA ILE A 259 -2.44 -3.24 11.93
C ILE A 259 -0.95 -3.48 12.21
N LEU A 260 -0.08 -2.57 11.77
CA LEU A 260 1.37 -2.73 11.93
C LEU A 260 1.75 -2.83 13.41
N GLY A 261 1.15 -2.00 14.28
CA GLY A 261 1.37 -2.04 15.71
C GLY A 261 1.00 -3.38 16.33
N LYS A 262 -0.18 -3.93 15.99
CA LYS A 262 -0.64 -5.25 16.46
C LYS A 262 0.23 -6.39 15.92
N LEU A 263 0.66 -6.33 14.65
CA LEU A 263 1.54 -7.33 14.06
C LEU A 263 2.92 -7.34 14.72
N ILE A 264 3.49 -6.17 14.99
CA ILE A 264 4.77 -6.05 15.71
C ILE A 264 4.60 -6.56 17.14
N ALA A 265 3.55 -6.14 17.86
CA ALA A 265 3.28 -6.61 19.21
C ALA A 265 3.13 -8.14 19.27
N THR A 266 2.41 -8.72 18.31
CA THR A 266 2.24 -10.17 18.19
C THR A 266 3.57 -10.86 17.88
N SER A 267 4.36 -10.33 16.95
CA SER A 267 5.65 -10.91 16.58
C SER A 267 6.66 -10.89 17.72
N LEU A 268 6.64 -9.83 18.54
CA LEU A 268 7.43 -9.74 19.76
C LEU A 268 6.96 -10.72 20.83
N ALA A 269 5.63 -10.87 21.00
CA ALA A 269 5.04 -11.78 21.97
C ALA A 269 5.30 -13.26 21.63
N THR A 270 5.19 -13.63 20.35
CA THR A 270 5.39 -15.00 19.88
C THR A 270 6.85 -15.33 19.54
N ARG A 271 7.73 -14.32 19.52
CA ARG A 271 9.11 -14.41 19.03
C ARG A 271 9.20 -14.97 17.60
N ASN A 272 8.16 -14.75 16.80
CA ASN A 272 8.07 -15.16 15.41
C ASN A 272 7.86 -13.92 14.53
N LEU A 273 8.70 -13.74 13.50
CA LEU A 273 8.60 -12.61 12.56
C LEU A 273 7.58 -12.84 11.44
N GLU A 274 7.05 -14.05 11.34
CA GLU A 274 6.09 -14.46 10.31
C GLU A 274 4.86 -13.54 10.20
N PRO A 275 4.22 -13.06 11.28
CA PRO A 275 3.06 -12.17 11.15
C PRO A 275 3.37 -10.87 10.38
N VAL A 276 4.57 -10.30 10.60
CA VAL A 276 5.02 -9.10 9.90
C VAL A 276 5.46 -9.43 8.47
N SER A 277 6.23 -10.50 8.26
CA SER A 277 6.72 -10.85 6.92
C SER A 277 5.60 -11.27 5.97
N GLN A 278 4.52 -11.90 6.47
CA GLN A 278 3.35 -12.25 5.67
C GLN A 278 2.55 -11.01 5.25
N SER A 279 2.52 -9.97 6.07
CA SER A 279 1.71 -8.77 5.86
C SER A 279 2.37 -7.70 4.99
N VAL A 280 3.68 -7.81 4.75
CA VAL A 280 4.43 -6.90 3.87
C VAL A 280 4.63 -7.55 2.51
N ALA A 281 4.29 -6.81 1.45
CA ALA A 281 4.54 -7.19 0.06
C ALA A 281 5.75 -6.43 -0.49
N GLY A 282 6.70 -7.17 -1.08
CA GLY A 282 7.83 -6.61 -1.81
C GLY A 282 7.52 -6.39 -3.29
N PRO A 283 8.55 -6.08 -4.11
CA PRO A 283 8.38 -5.84 -5.54
C PRO A 283 7.69 -7.00 -6.27
N VAL A 284 8.02 -8.25 -5.93
CA VAL A 284 7.42 -9.44 -6.54
C VAL A 284 5.96 -9.58 -6.13
N GLY A 285 5.64 -9.43 -4.83
CA GLY A 285 4.26 -9.42 -4.34
C GLY A 285 3.42 -8.33 -5.01
N ILE A 286 3.95 -7.12 -5.16
CA ILE A 286 3.27 -6.00 -5.83
C ILE A 286 3.01 -6.32 -7.32
N THR A 287 3.96 -6.96 -8.02
CA THR A 287 3.73 -7.39 -9.42
C THR A 287 2.64 -8.45 -9.54
N ASN A 288 2.53 -9.37 -8.57
CA ASN A 288 1.47 -10.38 -8.55
C ASN A 288 0.10 -9.75 -8.27
N LEU A 289 0.03 -8.82 -7.31
CA LEU A 289 -1.19 -8.05 -7.06
C LEU A 289 -1.63 -7.25 -8.30
N THR A 290 -0.67 -6.62 -8.98
CA THR A 290 -0.91 -5.93 -10.26
C THR A 290 -1.47 -6.91 -11.30
N SER A 291 -0.91 -8.11 -11.40
CA SER A 291 -1.40 -9.15 -12.31
C SER A 291 -2.83 -9.55 -11.99
N SER A 292 -3.14 -9.85 -10.73
CA SER A 292 -4.47 -10.24 -10.27
C SER A 292 -5.51 -9.16 -10.58
N ILE A 293 -5.15 -7.88 -10.39
CA ILE A 293 -6.01 -6.75 -10.73
C ILE A 293 -6.26 -6.68 -12.24
N LEU A 294 -5.22 -6.77 -13.07
CA LEU A 294 -5.34 -6.68 -14.53
C LEU A 294 -6.15 -7.82 -15.15
N HIS A 295 -6.29 -8.95 -14.45
CA HIS A 295 -7.10 -10.09 -14.87
C HIS A 295 -8.57 -10.03 -14.43
N THR A 296 -8.99 -8.98 -13.72
CA THR A 296 -10.40 -8.75 -13.40
C THR A 296 -11.19 -8.23 -14.61
N GLU A 297 -12.52 -8.43 -14.62
CA GLU A 297 -13.40 -7.95 -15.70
C GLU A 297 -13.34 -6.43 -15.90
N SER A 298 -13.18 -5.68 -14.80
CA SER A 298 -13.09 -4.21 -14.79
C SER A 298 -11.87 -3.75 -13.97
N PRO A 299 -10.67 -3.72 -14.59
CA PRO A 299 -9.41 -3.53 -13.86
C PRO A 299 -9.15 -2.08 -13.46
N LEU A 300 -9.82 -1.10 -14.09
CA LEU A 300 -9.49 0.33 -13.94
C LEU A 300 -9.67 0.83 -12.50
N ILE A 301 -10.85 0.63 -11.90
CA ILE A 301 -11.12 1.14 -10.55
C ILE A 301 -10.26 0.44 -9.48
N PRO A 302 -10.13 -0.91 -9.46
CA PRO A 302 -9.21 -1.59 -8.55
C PRO A 302 -7.75 -1.16 -8.75
N TYR A 303 -7.32 -0.93 -9.99
CA TYR A 303 -5.97 -0.44 -10.27
C TYR A 303 -5.75 0.98 -9.74
N LEU A 304 -6.67 1.92 -9.97
CA LEU A 304 -6.57 3.27 -9.41
C LEU A 304 -6.54 3.25 -7.88
N ASN A 305 -7.36 2.40 -7.25
CA ASN A 305 -7.35 2.19 -5.80
C ASN A 305 -6.00 1.65 -5.31
N PHE A 306 -5.43 0.70 -6.05
CA PHE A 306 -4.11 0.15 -5.75
C PHE A 306 -3.00 1.20 -5.87
N VAL A 307 -3.01 2.03 -6.92
CA VAL A 307 -2.06 3.15 -7.07
C VAL A 307 -2.23 4.16 -5.93
N ALA A 308 -3.46 4.47 -5.52
CA ALA A 308 -3.74 5.35 -4.38
C ALA A 308 -3.16 4.80 -3.07
N LEU A 309 -3.36 3.50 -2.82
CA LEU A 309 -2.82 2.81 -1.65
C LEU A 309 -1.29 2.79 -1.65
N LEU A 310 -0.66 2.49 -2.79
CA LEU A 310 0.80 2.55 -2.94
C LEU A 310 1.32 3.97 -2.72
N SER A 311 0.65 4.99 -3.26
CA SER A 311 1.01 6.40 -3.05
C SER A 311 0.96 6.79 -1.57
N LEU A 312 -0.11 6.40 -0.87
CA LEU A 312 -0.27 6.64 0.56
C LEU A 312 0.83 5.91 1.37
N ASN A 313 1.08 4.64 1.06
CA ASN A 313 2.09 3.84 1.74
C ASN A 313 3.52 4.38 1.52
N LEU A 314 3.84 4.83 0.31
CA LEU A 314 5.11 5.50 0.03
C LEU A 314 5.27 6.79 0.85
N ALA A 315 4.20 7.57 0.99
CA ALA A 315 4.23 8.75 1.86
C ALA A 315 4.44 8.38 3.34
N ILE A 316 3.74 7.36 3.84
CA ILE A 316 3.88 6.86 5.22
C ILE A 316 5.30 6.36 5.45
N ILE A 317 5.87 5.57 4.53
CA ILE A 317 7.23 5.05 4.69
C ILE A 317 8.24 6.20 4.63
N ASN A 318 8.12 7.13 3.69
CA ASN A 318 9.07 8.23 3.53
C ASN A 318 9.05 9.22 4.69
N ILE A 319 7.96 9.33 5.46
CA ILE A 319 7.93 10.21 6.65
C ILE A 319 8.61 9.58 7.88
N LEU A 320 8.84 8.26 7.89
CA LEU A 320 9.47 7.59 9.02
C LEU A 320 10.90 8.13 9.22
N PRO A 321 11.37 8.30 10.47
CA PRO A 321 12.71 8.79 10.78
C PRO A 321 13.77 7.71 10.55
N PHE A 322 13.79 7.14 9.34
CA PHE A 322 14.71 6.11 8.92
C PHE A 322 15.76 6.71 7.96
N PRO A 323 17.07 6.42 8.16
CA PRO A 323 18.10 6.94 7.27
C PRO A 323 17.92 6.44 5.83
N ALA A 324 18.30 7.25 4.85
CA ALA A 324 18.01 7.12 3.41
C ALA A 324 16.59 7.56 2.97
N LEU A 325 15.66 7.77 3.91
CA LEU A 325 14.34 8.35 3.61
C LEU A 325 14.28 9.83 4.01
N ASP A 326 13.27 10.54 3.50
CA ASP A 326 12.99 11.95 3.80
C ASP A 326 12.84 12.21 5.30
N GLY A 327 12.12 11.34 6.02
CA GLY A 327 11.90 11.45 7.45
C GLY A 327 13.21 11.37 8.25
N GLY A 328 14.21 10.62 7.77
CA GLY A 328 15.56 10.64 8.33
C GLY A 328 16.22 12.01 8.20
N ARG A 329 16.08 12.67 7.05
CA ARG A 329 16.58 14.05 6.83
C ARG A 329 15.83 15.05 7.69
N ILE A 330 14.50 14.94 7.79
CA ILE A 330 13.67 15.76 8.67
C ILE A 330 14.15 15.61 10.12
N PHE A 331 14.44 14.40 10.58
CA PHE A 331 14.94 14.15 11.92
C PHE A 331 16.25 14.91 12.21
N PHE A 332 17.22 14.90 11.30
CA PHE A 332 18.45 15.70 11.46
C PHE A 332 18.19 17.21 11.45
N LEU A 333 17.27 17.68 10.59
CA LEU A 333 16.87 19.09 10.56
C LEU A 333 16.16 19.51 11.85
N LEU A 334 15.37 18.63 12.46
CA LEU A 334 14.74 18.88 13.76
C LEU A 334 15.79 18.95 14.88
N ILE A 335 16.80 18.08 14.87
CA ILE A 335 17.95 18.18 15.78
C ILE A 335 18.66 19.52 15.60
N GLU A 336 18.89 19.96 14.36
CA GLU A 336 19.48 21.28 14.08
C GLU A 336 18.59 22.42 14.60
N ALA A 337 17.26 22.34 14.42
CA ALA A 337 16.32 23.36 14.91
C ALA A 337 16.39 23.52 16.44
N VAL A 338 16.47 22.40 17.17
CA VAL A 338 16.51 22.39 18.64
C VAL A 338 17.88 22.81 19.17
N THR A 339 18.95 22.23 18.62
CA THR A 339 20.32 22.46 19.11
C THR A 339 20.96 23.74 18.57
N ARG A 340 20.36 24.33 17.51
CA ARG A 340 20.92 25.43 16.71
C ARG A 340 22.32 25.14 16.15
N ARG A 341 22.71 23.86 16.09
CA ARG A 341 24.00 23.39 15.59
C ARG A 341 23.76 22.37 14.47
N LYS A 342 24.45 22.57 13.34
CA LYS A 342 24.43 21.62 12.23
C LYS A 342 25.11 20.33 12.64
N VAL A 343 24.48 19.20 12.36
CA VAL A 343 25.14 17.89 12.39
C VAL A 343 26.24 17.90 11.34
N LYS A 344 27.38 17.26 11.64
CA LYS A 344 28.49 17.20 10.68
C LYS A 344 28.02 16.49 9.40
N PRO A 345 28.21 17.07 8.20
CA PRO A 345 27.76 16.46 6.94
C PRO A 345 28.31 15.04 6.72
N GLU A 346 29.52 14.77 7.21
CA GLU A 346 30.15 13.45 7.14
C GLU A 346 29.36 12.38 7.91
N ILE A 347 28.85 12.73 9.10
CA ILE A 347 28.09 11.81 9.96
C ILE A 347 26.73 11.53 9.31
N GLU A 348 26.05 12.58 8.86
CA GLU A 348 24.76 12.47 8.18
C GLU A 348 24.89 11.58 6.93
N ARG A 349 25.90 11.82 6.09
CA ARG A 349 26.19 11.00 4.90
C ARG A 349 26.43 9.53 5.25
N TRP A 350 27.22 9.23 6.27
CA TRP A 350 27.47 7.86 6.70
C TRP A 350 26.20 7.18 7.20
N ILE A 351 25.39 7.87 8.01
CA ILE A 351 24.13 7.33 8.54
C ILE A 351 23.16 7.03 7.39
N HIS A 352 23.01 7.95 6.43
CA HIS A 352 22.18 7.72 5.23
C HIS A 352 22.72 6.58 4.35
N THR A 353 24.04 6.44 4.21
CA THR A 353 24.66 5.34 3.44
C THR A 353 24.39 3.98 4.08
N VAL A 354 24.59 3.87 5.41
CA VAL A 354 24.29 2.64 6.16
C VAL A 354 22.80 2.31 6.11
N GLY A 355 21.93 3.32 6.27
CA GLY A 355 20.48 3.14 6.12
C GLY A 355 20.09 2.62 4.74
N MET A 356 20.69 3.17 3.67
CA MET A 356 20.44 2.70 2.31
C MET A 356 20.84 1.24 2.13
N ALA A 357 22.01 0.85 2.66
CA ALA A 357 22.45 -0.55 2.62
C ALA A 357 21.49 -1.49 3.36
N LEU A 358 21.01 -1.08 4.55
CA LEU A 358 20.01 -1.82 5.31
C LEU A 358 18.66 -1.91 4.59
N LEU A 359 18.22 -0.83 3.95
CA LEU A 359 16.97 -0.79 3.18
C LEU A 359 17.04 -1.70 1.95
N ILE A 360 18.16 -1.70 1.22
CA ILE A 360 18.40 -2.62 0.10
C ILE A 360 18.38 -4.07 0.61
N ALA A 361 19.06 -4.36 1.72
CA ALA A 361 19.05 -5.70 2.32
C ALA A 361 17.62 -6.14 2.71
N LEU A 362 16.83 -5.23 3.29
CA LEU A 362 15.44 -5.50 3.64
C LEU A 362 14.59 -5.78 2.40
N ILE A 363 14.74 -5.00 1.32
CA ILE A 363 14.05 -5.24 0.05
C ILE A 363 14.39 -6.64 -0.49
N VAL A 364 15.66 -7.05 -0.43
CA VAL A 364 16.07 -8.40 -0.85
C VAL A 364 15.39 -9.47 0.01
N VAL A 365 15.39 -9.31 1.35
CA VAL A 365 14.74 -10.27 2.26
C VAL A 365 13.24 -10.39 1.98
N ILE A 366 12.54 -9.26 1.81
CA ILE A 366 11.10 -9.26 1.50
C ILE A 366 10.85 -9.89 0.12
N THR A 367 11.71 -9.62 -0.86
CA THR A 367 11.61 -10.23 -2.20
C THR A 367 11.79 -11.75 -2.14
N LEU A 368 12.74 -12.25 -1.35
CA LEU A 368 12.91 -13.69 -1.13
C LEU A 368 11.71 -14.29 -0.41
N SER A 369 11.14 -13.58 0.57
CA SER A 369 9.90 -14.01 1.24
C SER A 369 8.73 -14.09 0.26
N ASP A 370 8.57 -13.10 -0.62
CA ASP A 370 7.53 -13.11 -1.66
C ASP A 370 7.68 -14.30 -2.60
N ILE A 371 8.91 -14.63 -3.03
CA ILE A 371 9.17 -15.81 -3.86
C ILE A 371 8.81 -17.09 -3.09
N GLY A 372 9.17 -17.17 -1.80
CA GLY A 372 8.81 -18.28 -0.94
C GLY A 372 7.30 -18.49 -0.83
N LYS A 373 6.51 -17.40 -0.74
CA LYS A 373 5.03 -17.46 -0.72
C LYS A 373 4.41 -17.97 -2.02
N LEU A 374 5.15 -17.94 -3.13
CA LEU A 374 4.68 -18.39 -4.45
C LEU A 374 5.06 -19.83 -4.76
N LEU A 375 5.98 -20.41 -3.98
CA LEU A 375 6.36 -21.80 -4.10
C LEU A 375 5.44 -22.64 -3.20
N PRO A 376 4.89 -23.76 -3.71
CA PRO A 376 3.93 -24.60 -2.99
C PRO A 376 4.53 -25.32 -1.79
#